data_AF-A0AAP8G9T4-F1
#
_entry.id   AF-A0AAP8G9T4-F1
#
_cell.length_a   1.000
_cell.length_b   1.000
_cell.length_c   1.000
_cell.angle_alpha   90.00
_cell.angle_beta   90.00
_cell.angle_gamma   90.00
#
_symmetry.space_group_name_H-M   'P 1'
#
loop_
_entity.id
_entity.type
_entity.pdbx_description
1 polymer ?
#
loop_
_entity_poly.entity_id
_entity_poly.type
_entity_poly.pdbx_seq_one_letter_code
_entity_poly.pdbx_strand_id
1 'polypeptide(L)'
;MRQTFWMSTMAALLALGSAAPAQAARFYEGVPMATAKVVERRDGGVVLAFLRENGEVNGYYCQCKGISDKRMNLDKYGKASIAAVFQVDLDSEGETTFVLSRSAGSGTAYGLHAYRYESSGGKMFKVVTLQPTLDALVRGAKVMDEARVRAALGRLQLIDYSIDYAPTGVAEFDAIEHGHGTLVGYFNIDGELLPGKPADKPAFAYKKTFQEKDGHFLTVTYLLGKGWQGGRAPSYHAKWITWETQPQHFAASQDGLFIEYDVNCCVGSVFARGQYAHGKRTGVWHYEEPNTIRSSGAFVDDKAEGPWTYESGDETTTGQMLKGKRTGRWEVSPGVAEWREADMHSFTGYDHFVKDRLDGPSERRIDGVVQWQGNYVNGKKQGQWVEPGGGGRYVDDVKQGPWKKATPDGGWQVLTMLDGKPEGKLEQYGADGQLELVEHYRLGKLEGPMESFYPDGKRRYQGAFVDGERDGAETLFYPDGELPQFHRNWQQGVLHGVNLENFQNGKPKQIGAYDMGRKTGRFQYFRDDGQLIEETMY
;
A
#
# COMPACT_ATOMS: atom_id res chain seq x y z
N MET A 1 -97.13 -47.24 -25.88
CA MET A 1 -97.46 -45.78 -25.90
C MET A 1 -96.33 -45.09 -25.18
N ARG A 2 -95.47 -44.24 -25.75
CA ARG A 2 -95.58 -43.30 -26.86
C ARG A 2 -94.37 -43.41 -27.83
N GLN A 3 -94.68 -43.18 -29.10
CA GLN A 3 -93.84 -43.00 -30.30
C GLN A 3 -93.25 -41.55 -30.30
N THR A 4 -92.29 -41.06 -31.10
CA THR A 4 -91.55 -41.47 -32.32
C THR A 4 -90.39 -40.48 -32.59
N PHE A 5 -89.55 -40.81 -33.58
CA PHE A 5 -88.25 -40.28 -34.06
C PHE A 5 -88.17 -38.90 -34.79
N TRP A 6 -86.95 -38.30 -34.73
CA TRP A 6 -86.08 -37.57 -35.72
C TRP A 6 -86.42 -36.18 -36.34
N MET A 7 -85.50 -35.20 -36.22
CA MET A 7 -84.57 -34.66 -37.27
C MET A 7 -83.60 -33.55 -36.76
N SER A 8 -82.51 -33.32 -37.51
CA SER A 8 -81.23 -32.65 -37.18
C SER A 8 -81.10 -31.12 -37.41
N THR A 9 -80.09 -30.49 -36.78
CA THR A 9 -79.05 -29.51 -37.29
C THR A 9 -78.76 -28.24 -36.45
N MET A 10 -77.44 -28.03 -36.21
CA MET A 10 -76.62 -26.80 -35.98
C MET A 10 -76.97 -25.80 -34.85
N ALA A 11 -76.05 -25.17 -34.10
CA ALA A 11 -74.60 -24.96 -34.22
C ALA A 11 -73.96 -24.76 -32.82
N ALA A 12 -72.66 -25.09 -32.69
CA ALA A 12 -71.85 -24.83 -31.50
C ALA A 12 -70.72 -23.84 -31.83
N LEU A 13 -70.57 -22.80 -31.00
CA LEU A 13 -69.49 -21.81 -31.06
C LEU A 13 -68.85 -21.76 -29.66
N LEU A 14 -67.62 -22.26 -29.55
CA LEU A 14 -66.74 -22.08 -28.39
C LEU A 14 -65.55 -21.24 -28.86
N ALA A 15 -65.45 -20.03 -28.32
CA ALA A 15 -64.34 -19.11 -28.55
C ALA A 15 -63.18 -19.42 -27.60
N LEU A 16 -62.01 -19.67 -28.17
CA LEU A 16 -60.71 -19.71 -27.49
C LEU A 16 -60.13 -18.29 -27.45
N GLY A 17 -59.91 -17.74 -26.26
CA GLY A 17 -59.14 -16.51 -26.05
C GLY A 17 -57.82 -16.82 -25.36
N SER A 18 -56.70 -16.69 -26.06
CA SER A 18 -55.34 -16.70 -25.50
C SER A 18 -54.90 -15.26 -25.25
N ALA A 19 -54.70 -14.87 -23.99
CA ALA A 19 -54.09 -13.60 -23.62
C ALA A 19 -52.56 -13.68 -23.78
N ALA A 20 -52.01 -12.89 -24.70
CA ALA A 20 -50.58 -12.54 -24.72
C ALA A 20 -50.34 -11.37 -23.75
N PRO A 21 -49.15 -11.24 -23.12
CA PRO A 21 -48.90 -10.19 -22.13
C PRO A 21 -48.81 -8.82 -22.79
N ALA A 22 -49.64 -7.88 -22.32
CA ALA A 22 -49.84 -6.55 -22.89
C ALA A 22 -48.63 -5.59 -22.82
N GLN A 23 -47.54 -5.97 -22.15
CA GLN A 23 -46.40 -5.09 -21.87
C GLN A 23 -45.37 -5.05 -23.01
N ALA A 24 -45.19 -6.16 -23.73
CA ALA A 24 -44.29 -6.22 -24.89
C ALA A 24 -44.78 -5.32 -26.05
N ALA A 25 -46.10 -5.17 -26.23
CA ALA A 25 -46.69 -4.47 -27.37
C ALA A 25 -46.32 -2.98 -27.47
N ARG A 26 -46.10 -2.29 -26.34
CA ARG A 26 -45.69 -0.86 -26.32
C ARG A 26 -44.27 -0.62 -26.82
N PHE A 27 -43.39 -1.60 -26.72
CA PHE A 27 -41.99 -1.48 -27.14
C PHE A 27 -41.84 -1.44 -28.69
N TYR A 28 -42.81 -1.97 -29.44
CA TYR A 28 -42.70 -2.26 -30.87
C TYR A 28 -43.64 -1.42 -31.76
N GLU A 29 -44.20 -0.33 -31.23
CA GLU A 29 -45.19 0.48 -31.95
C GLU A 29 -44.56 1.15 -33.20
N GLY A 30 -45.03 0.78 -34.40
CA GLY A 30 -44.69 1.44 -35.67
C GLY A 30 -43.47 0.94 -36.46
N VAL A 31 -42.83 -0.20 -36.11
CA VAL A 31 -41.60 -0.68 -36.78
C VAL A 31 -41.72 -2.13 -37.32
N PRO A 32 -41.30 -2.42 -38.57
CA PRO A 32 -41.28 -3.78 -39.10
C PRO A 32 -40.24 -4.68 -38.38
N MET A 33 -40.68 -5.81 -37.84
CA MET A 33 -39.81 -6.74 -37.10
C MET A 33 -39.05 -7.69 -38.06
N ALA A 34 -37.77 -7.99 -37.76
CA ALA A 34 -37.07 -9.09 -38.42
C ALA A 34 -37.22 -10.43 -37.70
N THR A 35 -37.31 -10.43 -36.37
CA THR A 35 -37.66 -11.59 -35.54
C THR A 35 -37.97 -11.09 -34.12
N ALA A 36 -39.22 -11.22 -33.66
CA ALA A 36 -39.60 -10.88 -32.29
C ALA A 36 -39.25 -12.04 -31.36
N LYS A 37 -38.10 -12.00 -30.69
CA LYS A 37 -37.87 -12.84 -29.51
C LYS A 37 -37.87 -11.95 -28.28
N VAL A 38 -39.03 -11.84 -27.64
CA VAL A 38 -39.15 -11.27 -26.30
C VAL A 38 -38.53 -12.27 -25.34
N VAL A 39 -37.41 -11.89 -24.73
CA VAL A 39 -36.86 -12.61 -23.59
C VAL A 39 -37.09 -11.73 -22.39
N GLU A 40 -38.15 -12.04 -21.63
CA GLU A 40 -38.30 -11.53 -20.28
C GLU A 40 -37.34 -12.30 -19.39
N ARG A 41 -36.52 -11.55 -18.64
CA ARG A 41 -35.67 -12.15 -17.60
C ARG A 41 -36.56 -12.89 -16.58
N ARG A 42 -36.04 -13.96 -15.95
CA ARG A 42 -36.78 -14.70 -14.92
C ARG A 42 -37.21 -13.87 -13.71
N ASP A 43 -36.51 -12.75 -13.44
CA ASP A 43 -36.88 -11.75 -12.43
C ASP A 43 -37.91 -10.71 -12.92
N GLY A 44 -38.34 -10.81 -14.19
CA GLY A 44 -39.35 -9.98 -14.83
C GLY A 44 -38.95 -8.51 -15.02
N GLY A 45 -37.65 -8.19 -15.00
CA GLY A 45 -37.17 -6.80 -14.96
C GLY A 45 -36.87 -6.16 -16.31
N VAL A 46 -36.31 -6.90 -17.28
CA VAL A 46 -35.76 -6.35 -18.53
C VAL A 46 -36.28 -7.12 -19.75
N VAL A 47 -36.67 -6.38 -20.79
CA VAL A 47 -37.09 -6.89 -22.10
C VAL A 47 -36.02 -6.60 -23.13
N LEU A 48 -35.62 -7.61 -23.91
CA LEU A 48 -34.74 -7.46 -25.08
C LEU A 48 -35.53 -7.48 -26.38
N ALA A 49 -35.03 -6.76 -27.38
CA ALA A 49 -35.63 -6.65 -28.69
C ALA A 49 -34.58 -6.52 -29.81
N PHE A 50 -34.89 -7.08 -30.98
CA PHE A 50 -34.01 -7.01 -32.15
C PHE A 50 -34.80 -6.50 -33.35
N LEU A 51 -34.46 -5.30 -33.81
CA LEU A 51 -35.18 -4.60 -34.86
C LEU A 51 -34.33 -4.53 -36.12
N ARG A 52 -34.97 -4.62 -37.30
CA ARG A 52 -34.28 -4.39 -38.57
C ARG A 52 -34.51 -2.96 -39.01
N GLU A 53 -33.44 -2.18 -38.99
CA GLU A 53 -33.43 -0.78 -39.38
C GLU A 53 -32.41 -0.62 -40.52
N ASN A 54 -32.82 -0.04 -41.66
CA ASN A 54 -31.97 0.17 -42.82
C ASN A 54 -31.24 -1.10 -43.34
N GLY A 55 -31.85 -2.27 -43.20
CA GLY A 55 -31.30 -3.55 -43.66
C GLY A 55 -30.37 -4.25 -42.65
N GLU A 56 -30.04 -3.61 -41.53
CA GLU A 56 -29.22 -4.18 -40.45
C GLU A 56 -30.07 -4.53 -39.22
N VAL A 57 -29.60 -5.48 -38.42
CA VAL A 57 -30.22 -5.89 -37.15
C VAL A 57 -29.53 -5.18 -36.00
N ASN A 58 -30.31 -4.44 -35.22
CA ASN A 58 -29.90 -3.74 -34.01
C ASN A 58 -30.60 -4.35 -32.78
N GLY A 59 -29.85 -4.58 -31.71
CA GLY A 59 -30.35 -5.04 -30.43
C GLY A 59 -30.64 -3.89 -29.48
N TYR A 60 -31.71 -4.01 -28.70
CA TYR A 60 -32.15 -3.04 -27.71
C TYR A 60 -32.61 -3.73 -26.43
N TYR A 61 -32.64 -2.98 -25.33
CA TYR A 61 -33.24 -3.42 -24.08
C TYR A 61 -34.03 -2.28 -23.39
N CYS A 62 -34.96 -2.65 -22.51
CA CYS A 62 -35.73 -1.71 -21.68
C CYS A 62 -36.18 -2.36 -20.36
N GLN A 63 -36.28 -1.56 -19.30
CA GLN A 63 -36.88 -1.94 -18.01
C GLN A 63 -38.32 -1.40 -17.97
N CYS A 64 -39.27 -2.12 -18.57
CA CYS A 64 -40.63 -1.62 -18.85
C CYS A 64 -41.55 -1.49 -17.61
N LYS A 65 -41.01 -1.22 -16.41
CA LYS A 65 -41.75 -1.14 -15.13
C LYS A 65 -41.71 0.25 -14.44
N GLY A 66 -41.19 1.31 -15.07
CA GLY A 66 -41.06 2.67 -14.49
C GLY A 66 -41.31 3.84 -15.45
N ILE A 67 -41.11 5.10 -14.99
CA ILE A 67 -41.49 6.39 -15.62
C ILE A 67 -40.78 6.68 -16.97
N SER A 68 -39.89 5.81 -17.43
CA SER A 68 -39.14 6.01 -18.66
C SER A 68 -39.12 4.70 -19.48
N ASP A 69 -40.03 4.61 -20.45
CA ASP A 69 -40.03 3.61 -21.54
C ASP A 69 -38.88 3.85 -22.55
N LYS A 70 -37.72 4.28 -22.06
CA LYS A 70 -36.59 4.67 -22.90
C LYS A 70 -35.89 3.42 -23.43
N ARG A 71 -36.02 3.21 -24.74
CA ARG A 71 -35.25 2.23 -25.51
C ARG A 71 -33.74 2.52 -25.38
N MET A 72 -32.99 1.54 -24.88
CA MET A 72 -31.53 1.62 -24.78
C MET A 72 -30.88 0.68 -25.81
N ASN A 73 -29.77 1.10 -26.41
CA ASN A 73 -29.02 0.28 -27.35
C ASN A 73 -28.30 -0.85 -26.60
N LEU A 74 -28.43 -2.08 -27.09
CA LEU A 74 -27.68 -3.24 -26.59
C LEU A 74 -26.40 -3.46 -27.41
N ASP A 75 -26.54 -3.74 -28.71
CA ASP A 75 -25.43 -3.99 -29.62
C ASP A 75 -25.90 -3.97 -31.09
N LYS A 76 -24.96 -3.96 -32.04
CA LYS A 76 -25.24 -4.04 -33.49
C LYS A 76 -24.83 -5.40 -34.04
N TYR A 77 -25.70 -5.99 -34.87
CA TYR A 77 -25.50 -7.31 -35.45
C TYR A 77 -25.36 -7.27 -36.98
N GLY A 78 -25.34 -6.08 -37.58
CA GLY A 78 -25.16 -5.88 -39.01
C GLY A 78 -26.21 -6.62 -39.85
N LYS A 79 -25.81 -7.23 -40.97
CA LYS A 79 -26.72 -7.98 -41.85
C LYS A 79 -27.11 -9.37 -41.32
N ALA A 80 -26.78 -9.72 -40.07
CA ALA A 80 -27.12 -11.01 -39.49
C ALA A 80 -28.62 -11.18 -39.23
N SER A 81 -29.04 -12.42 -38.92
CA SER A 81 -30.29 -12.74 -38.26
C SER A 81 -30.02 -13.23 -36.84
N ILE A 82 -31.01 -13.12 -35.94
CA ILE A 82 -30.91 -13.63 -34.57
C ILE A 82 -31.48 -15.05 -34.54
N ALA A 83 -30.61 -16.02 -34.33
CA ALA A 83 -30.99 -17.43 -34.28
C ALA A 83 -31.61 -17.79 -32.91
N ALA A 84 -30.99 -17.34 -31.81
CA ALA A 84 -31.49 -17.60 -30.46
C ALA A 84 -31.11 -16.47 -29.49
N VAL A 85 -31.98 -16.27 -28.50
CA VAL A 85 -31.75 -15.39 -27.35
C VAL A 85 -32.22 -16.17 -26.14
N PHE A 86 -31.34 -16.38 -25.17
CA PHE A 86 -31.65 -17.24 -24.04
C PHE A 86 -30.76 -16.94 -22.84
N GLN A 87 -31.18 -17.39 -21.67
CA GLN A 87 -30.49 -17.11 -20.42
C GLN A 87 -29.84 -18.37 -19.86
N VAL A 88 -28.65 -18.20 -19.28
CA VAL A 88 -27.90 -19.23 -18.57
C VAL A 88 -27.28 -18.60 -17.32
N ASP A 89 -27.46 -19.27 -16.19
CA ASP A 89 -26.75 -18.95 -14.96
C ASP A 89 -25.38 -19.64 -15.04
N LEU A 90 -24.35 -18.90 -15.48
CA LEU A 90 -23.00 -19.46 -15.60
C LEU A 90 -22.27 -19.48 -14.25
N ASP A 91 -22.57 -18.52 -13.38
CA ASP A 91 -21.91 -18.33 -12.09
C ASP A 91 -22.77 -17.53 -11.11
N SER A 92 -22.17 -17.20 -9.97
CA SER A 92 -22.82 -16.47 -8.88
C SER A 92 -22.98 -14.97 -9.15
N GLU A 93 -22.30 -14.42 -10.17
CA GLU A 93 -22.32 -13.00 -10.54
C GLU A 93 -23.64 -12.60 -11.22
N GLY A 94 -24.43 -13.58 -11.68
CA GLY A 94 -25.82 -13.39 -12.07
C GLY A 94 -26.18 -14.03 -13.41
N GLU A 95 -27.46 -13.95 -13.74
CA GLU A 95 -28.01 -14.52 -14.97
C GLU A 95 -27.39 -13.84 -16.20
N THR A 96 -26.83 -14.66 -17.09
CA THR A 96 -26.16 -14.17 -18.31
C THR A 96 -27.05 -14.43 -19.52
N THR A 97 -27.30 -13.38 -20.30
CA THR A 97 -28.13 -13.43 -21.51
C THR A 97 -27.25 -13.62 -22.74
N PHE A 98 -27.50 -14.68 -23.49
CA PHE A 98 -26.79 -15.03 -24.71
C PHE A 98 -27.58 -14.64 -25.93
N VAL A 99 -26.90 -14.08 -26.93
CA VAL A 99 -27.44 -13.75 -28.24
C VAL A 99 -26.63 -14.49 -29.29
N LEU A 100 -27.26 -15.47 -29.92
CA LEU A 100 -26.70 -16.20 -31.06
C LEU A 100 -27.20 -15.58 -32.36
N SER A 101 -26.30 -15.01 -33.15
CA SER A 101 -26.57 -14.45 -34.46
C SER A 101 -26.00 -15.32 -35.58
N ARG A 102 -26.56 -15.17 -36.79
CA ARG A 102 -26.11 -15.85 -38.00
C ARG A 102 -25.98 -14.85 -39.14
N SER A 103 -24.78 -14.70 -39.69
CA SER A 103 -24.51 -13.76 -40.79
C SER A 103 -25.18 -14.20 -42.10
N ALA A 104 -25.70 -13.24 -42.88
CA ALA A 104 -26.31 -13.48 -44.19
C ALA A 104 -25.29 -13.28 -45.32
N GLY A 105 -24.69 -14.38 -45.82
CA GLY A 105 -23.83 -14.39 -47.02
C GLY A 105 -22.51 -15.15 -46.86
N SER A 106 -22.26 -16.10 -47.78
CA SER A 106 -21.07 -16.97 -47.97
C SER A 106 -20.26 -17.34 -46.72
N GLY A 107 -20.75 -18.36 -46.01
CA GLY A 107 -20.09 -18.98 -44.86
C GLY A 107 -21.04 -18.99 -43.68
N THR A 108 -21.30 -20.15 -43.09
CA THR A 108 -22.10 -20.35 -41.88
C THR A 108 -21.42 -19.72 -40.66
N ALA A 109 -21.15 -18.41 -40.69
CA ALA A 109 -20.51 -17.71 -39.59
C ALA A 109 -21.59 -17.34 -38.57
N TYR A 110 -21.44 -17.90 -37.38
CA TYR A 110 -22.25 -17.59 -36.21
C TYR A 110 -21.51 -16.55 -35.36
N GLY A 111 -22.26 -15.64 -34.75
CA GLY A 111 -21.76 -14.76 -33.70
C GLY A 111 -22.44 -15.12 -32.39
N LEU A 112 -21.70 -15.13 -31.28
CA LEU A 112 -22.26 -15.41 -29.96
C LEU A 112 -21.77 -14.34 -28.98
N HIS A 113 -22.73 -13.68 -28.35
CA HIS A 113 -22.45 -12.60 -27.40
C HIS A 113 -23.16 -12.84 -26.08
N ALA A 114 -22.53 -12.43 -24.98
CA ALA A 114 -23.07 -12.54 -23.63
C ALA A 114 -23.24 -11.16 -22.99
N TYR A 115 -24.34 -10.97 -22.28
CA TYR A 115 -24.68 -9.73 -21.61
C TYR A 115 -25.21 -9.98 -20.20
N ARG A 116 -24.92 -9.07 -19.28
CA ARG A 116 -25.46 -9.06 -17.92
C ARG A 116 -26.12 -7.72 -17.61
N TYR A 117 -27.06 -7.76 -16.66
CA TYR A 117 -27.79 -6.58 -16.21
C TYR A 117 -27.30 -6.15 -14.83
N GLU A 118 -26.92 -4.88 -14.71
CA GLU A 118 -26.60 -4.24 -13.44
C GLU A 118 -27.85 -3.51 -12.92
N SER A 119 -28.39 -3.97 -11.78
CA SER A 119 -29.62 -3.40 -11.21
C SER A 119 -29.45 -2.01 -10.60
N SER A 120 -28.25 -1.69 -10.07
CA SER A 120 -27.95 -0.36 -9.51
C SER A 120 -27.85 0.72 -10.59
N GLY A 121 -27.21 0.40 -11.73
CA GLY A 121 -27.05 1.29 -12.87
C GLY A 121 -28.18 1.23 -13.90
N GLY A 122 -29.06 0.22 -13.81
CA GLY A 122 -30.16 -0.01 -14.75
C GLY A 122 -29.69 -0.34 -16.17
N LYS A 123 -28.49 -0.90 -16.33
CA LYS A 123 -27.83 -1.07 -17.63
C LYS A 123 -27.49 -2.52 -17.95
N MET A 124 -27.57 -2.86 -19.23
CA MET A 124 -27.00 -4.08 -19.77
C MET A 124 -25.55 -3.80 -20.21
N PHE A 125 -24.62 -4.68 -19.87
CA PHE A 125 -23.24 -4.62 -20.31
C PHE A 125 -22.80 -5.96 -20.92
N LYS A 126 -21.89 -5.90 -21.88
CA LYS A 126 -21.31 -7.08 -22.55
C LYS A 126 -20.28 -7.72 -21.62
N VAL A 127 -20.33 -9.05 -21.48
CA VAL A 127 -19.35 -9.83 -20.69
C VAL A 127 -18.10 -10.04 -21.53
N VAL A 128 -17.25 -9.03 -21.61
CA VAL A 128 -16.08 -8.99 -22.51
C VAL A 128 -15.08 -10.12 -22.23
N THR A 129 -14.92 -10.53 -20.97
CA THR A 129 -14.01 -11.61 -20.56
C THR A 129 -14.40 -12.97 -21.12
N LEU A 130 -15.71 -13.19 -21.35
CA LEU A 130 -16.24 -14.43 -21.92
C LEU A 130 -16.15 -14.44 -23.46
N GLN A 131 -15.97 -13.29 -24.11
CA GLN A 131 -16.05 -13.16 -25.57
C GLN A 131 -15.08 -14.09 -26.33
N PRO A 132 -13.80 -14.23 -25.95
CA PRO A 132 -12.88 -15.13 -26.66
C PRO A 132 -13.37 -16.59 -26.67
N THR A 133 -13.91 -17.05 -25.54
CA THR A 133 -14.47 -18.40 -25.39
C THR A 133 -15.74 -18.58 -26.24
N LEU A 134 -16.58 -17.55 -26.35
CA LEU A 134 -17.78 -17.59 -27.22
C LEU A 134 -17.40 -17.61 -28.69
N ASP A 135 -16.41 -16.80 -29.09
CA ASP A 135 -15.90 -16.74 -30.46
C ASP A 135 -15.31 -18.09 -30.88
N ALA A 136 -14.55 -18.73 -29.98
CA ALA A 136 -14.02 -20.08 -30.20
C ALA A 136 -15.13 -21.13 -30.36
N LEU A 137 -16.17 -21.08 -29.52
CA LEU A 137 -17.30 -22.02 -29.54
C LEU A 137 -18.02 -22.01 -30.90
N VAL A 138 -18.16 -20.84 -31.52
CA VAL A 138 -18.84 -20.69 -32.81
C VAL A 138 -17.89 -20.72 -34.02
N ARG A 139 -16.57 -20.69 -33.80
CA ARG A 139 -15.55 -20.67 -34.85
C ARG A 139 -15.67 -21.89 -35.77
N GLY A 140 -15.92 -21.66 -37.06
CA GLY A 140 -16.01 -22.72 -38.06
C GLY A 140 -17.25 -23.63 -37.93
N ALA A 141 -18.21 -23.30 -37.05
CA ALA A 141 -19.40 -24.10 -36.86
C ALA A 141 -20.29 -24.12 -38.11
N LYS A 142 -20.59 -25.31 -38.63
CA LYS A 142 -21.51 -25.47 -39.79
C LYS A 142 -22.98 -25.33 -39.39
N VAL A 143 -23.33 -25.79 -38.18
CA VAL A 143 -24.67 -25.66 -37.59
C VAL A 143 -24.53 -25.38 -36.10
N MET A 144 -25.09 -24.27 -35.65
CA MET A 144 -25.14 -23.86 -34.24
C MET A 144 -26.56 -23.43 -33.88
N ASP A 145 -27.03 -23.86 -32.72
CA ASP A 145 -28.35 -23.59 -32.16
C ASP A 145 -28.25 -23.47 -30.62
N GLU A 146 -29.34 -23.07 -29.97
CA GLU A 146 -29.37 -22.88 -28.50
C GLU A 146 -28.96 -24.15 -27.74
N ALA A 147 -29.40 -25.33 -28.17
CA ALA A 147 -29.11 -26.58 -27.47
C ALA A 147 -27.60 -26.90 -27.50
N ARG A 148 -26.95 -26.72 -28.65
CA ARG A 148 -25.49 -26.88 -28.77
C ARG A 148 -24.73 -25.84 -27.95
N VAL A 149 -25.17 -24.58 -27.97
CA VAL A 149 -24.54 -23.55 -27.14
C VAL A 149 -24.70 -23.88 -25.66
N ARG A 150 -25.90 -24.24 -25.19
CA ARG A 150 -26.13 -24.66 -23.79
C ARG A 150 -25.28 -25.87 -23.39
N ALA A 151 -25.17 -26.87 -24.26
CA ALA A 151 -24.34 -28.04 -23.99
C ALA A 151 -22.85 -27.69 -23.89
N ALA A 152 -22.37 -26.75 -24.71
CA ALA A 152 -21.00 -26.25 -24.64
C ALA A 152 -20.77 -25.36 -23.40
N LEU A 153 -21.69 -24.43 -23.11
CA LEU A 153 -21.65 -23.60 -21.91
C LEU A 153 -21.70 -24.44 -20.62
N GLY A 154 -22.47 -25.52 -20.59
CA GLY A 154 -22.53 -26.44 -19.44
C GLY A 154 -21.25 -27.22 -19.16
N ARG A 155 -20.28 -27.19 -20.10
CA ARG A 155 -18.93 -27.72 -19.90
C ARG A 155 -17.93 -26.64 -19.47
N LEU A 156 -18.28 -25.36 -19.61
CA LEU A 156 -17.45 -24.27 -19.12
C LEU A 156 -17.45 -24.30 -17.61
N GLN A 157 -16.27 -24.22 -17.04
CA GLN A 157 -16.10 -23.91 -15.64
C GLN A 157 -15.90 -22.40 -15.52
N LEU A 158 -16.21 -21.82 -14.35
CA LEU A 158 -15.96 -20.39 -14.06
C LEU A 158 -14.53 -19.95 -14.43
N ILE A 159 -13.59 -20.88 -14.29
CA ILE A 159 -12.19 -20.73 -14.66
C ILE A 159 -11.92 -20.49 -16.16
N ASP A 160 -12.85 -20.84 -17.05
CA ASP A 160 -12.61 -20.76 -18.50
C ASP A 160 -13.01 -19.41 -19.10
N TYR A 161 -13.60 -18.50 -18.30
CA TYR A 161 -14.14 -17.24 -18.83
C TYR A 161 -14.19 -16.06 -17.84
N SER A 162 -13.91 -16.28 -16.55
CA SER A 162 -13.79 -15.21 -15.55
C SER A 162 -12.35 -15.15 -15.05
N ILE A 163 -11.44 -14.71 -15.94
CA ILE A 163 -10.04 -14.47 -15.63
C ILE A 163 -9.70 -13.00 -15.91
N ASP A 164 -9.14 -12.33 -14.91
CA ASP A 164 -8.62 -10.97 -15.04
C ASP A 164 -7.08 -10.98 -15.05
N TYR A 165 -6.48 -10.35 -16.07
CA TYR A 165 -5.04 -10.18 -16.23
C TYR A 165 -4.69 -9.15 -17.32
N ALA A 166 -3.56 -8.48 -17.14
CA ALA A 166 -2.97 -7.58 -18.12
C ALA A 166 -2.04 -8.34 -19.09
N PRO A 167 -1.81 -7.81 -20.31
CA PRO A 167 -0.82 -8.36 -21.22
C PRO A 167 0.57 -8.46 -20.57
N THR A 168 1.23 -9.58 -20.77
CA THR A 168 2.59 -9.86 -20.29
C THR A 168 3.66 -9.10 -21.06
N GLY A 169 3.38 -8.74 -22.31
CA GLY A 169 4.38 -8.25 -23.28
C GLY A 169 5.18 -9.37 -23.93
N VAL A 170 4.87 -10.63 -23.63
CA VAL A 170 5.47 -11.82 -24.23
C VAL A 170 4.44 -12.40 -25.19
N ALA A 171 4.67 -12.26 -26.50
CA ALA A 171 3.71 -12.65 -27.53
C ALA A 171 3.20 -14.09 -27.39
N GLU A 172 4.05 -15.02 -26.95
CA GLU A 172 3.67 -16.41 -26.70
C GLU A 172 2.68 -16.56 -25.53
N PHE A 173 2.88 -15.80 -24.44
CA PHE A 173 2.00 -15.86 -23.27
C PHE A 173 0.70 -15.10 -23.54
N ASP A 174 0.78 -13.99 -24.27
CA ASP A 174 -0.39 -13.18 -24.64
C ASP A 174 -1.28 -13.87 -25.68
N ALA A 175 -0.77 -14.88 -26.38
CA ALA A 175 -1.53 -15.71 -27.32
C ALA A 175 -2.29 -16.88 -26.65
N ILE A 176 -2.19 -17.05 -25.32
CA ILE A 176 -2.87 -18.14 -24.61
C ILE A 176 -4.39 -17.95 -24.68
N GLU A 177 -5.09 -18.91 -25.30
CA GLU A 177 -6.54 -19.02 -25.21
C GLU A 177 -6.92 -19.80 -23.93
N HIS A 178 -7.16 -19.08 -22.82
CA HIS A 178 -7.34 -19.64 -21.48
C HIS A 178 -8.41 -20.74 -21.36
N GLY A 179 -9.43 -20.74 -22.23
CA GLY A 179 -10.46 -21.77 -22.30
C GLY A 179 -9.99 -23.15 -22.80
N HIS A 180 -8.84 -23.26 -23.47
CA HIS A 180 -8.42 -24.49 -24.18
C HIS A 180 -7.29 -25.28 -23.51
N GLY A 181 -6.76 -24.84 -22.37
CA GLY A 181 -5.70 -25.57 -21.67
C GLY A 181 -6.18 -26.89 -21.05
N THR A 182 -5.25 -27.82 -20.83
CA THR A 182 -5.49 -29.07 -20.10
C THR A 182 -5.39 -28.81 -18.62
N LEU A 183 -6.44 -29.14 -17.85
CA LEU A 183 -6.42 -29.02 -16.40
C LEU A 183 -5.41 -30.01 -15.81
N VAL A 184 -4.40 -29.48 -15.10
CA VAL A 184 -3.44 -30.28 -14.33
C VAL A 184 -4.08 -30.73 -13.02
N GLY A 185 -4.74 -29.79 -12.33
CA GLY A 185 -5.45 -30.07 -11.09
C GLY A 185 -5.67 -28.83 -10.25
N TYR A 186 -6.21 -29.07 -9.05
CA TYR A 186 -6.48 -28.06 -8.03
C TYR A 186 -5.49 -28.21 -6.89
N PHE A 187 -5.11 -27.12 -6.25
CA PHE A 187 -4.14 -27.09 -5.16
C PHE A 187 -4.74 -26.41 -3.94
N ASN A 188 -4.43 -26.93 -2.74
CA ASN A 188 -4.75 -26.25 -1.49
C ASN A 188 -3.76 -25.12 -1.19
N ILE A 189 -3.95 -24.44 -0.04
CA ILE A 189 -3.09 -23.31 0.37
C ILE A 189 -1.64 -23.73 0.63
N ASP A 190 -1.42 -25.00 0.93
CA ASP A 190 -0.10 -25.60 1.16
C ASP A 190 0.58 -26.04 -0.16
N GLY A 191 -0.10 -25.87 -1.30
CA GLY A 191 0.41 -26.26 -2.62
C GLY A 191 0.31 -27.75 -2.92
N GLU A 192 -0.51 -28.50 -2.18
CA GLU A 192 -0.74 -29.92 -2.40
C GLU A 192 -1.81 -30.15 -3.46
N LEU A 193 -1.54 -31.08 -4.39
CA LEU A 193 -2.47 -31.48 -5.44
C LEU A 193 -3.68 -32.20 -4.83
N LEU A 194 -4.87 -31.71 -5.15
CA LEU A 194 -6.15 -32.28 -4.70
C LEU A 194 -6.63 -33.38 -5.65
N PRO A 195 -7.32 -34.41 -5.13
CA PRO A 195 -7.81 -35.55 -5.93
C PRO A 195 -8.93 -35.17 -6.92
N GLY A 196 -9.43 -33.94 -6.89
CA GLY A 196 -10.46 -33.43 -7.78
C GLY A 196 -10.89 -32.03 -7.39
N LYS A 197 -11.91 -31.50 -8.07
CA LYS A 197 -12.51 -30.21 -7.71
C LYS A 197 -13.19 -30.33 -6.34
N PRO A 198 -12.77 -29.56 -5.32
CA PRO A 198 -13.35 -29.69 -3.99
C PRO A 198 -14.77 -29.09 -3.95
N ALA A 199 -15.71 -29.80 -3.33
CA ALA A 199 -17.12 -29.41 -3.23
C ALA A 199 -17.40 -28.48 -2.03
N ASP A 200 -16.78 -28.75 -0.89
CA ASP A 200 -17.10 -28.11 0.40
C ASP A 200 -16.13 -26.99 0.81
N LYS A 201 -14.99 -26.88 0.13
CA LYS A 201 -13.97 -25.84 0.32
C LYS A 201 -13.44 -25.43 -1.05
N PRO A 202 -13.27 -24.14 -1.37
CA PRO A 202 -12.69 -23.77 -2.63
C PRO A 202 -11.20 -24.12 -2.66
N ALA A 203 -10.68 -24.47 -3.85
CA ALA A 203 -9.25 -24.62 -4.05
C ALA A 203 -8.55 -23.26 -3.89
N PHE A 204 -7.32 -23.26 -3.40
CA PHE A 204 -6.49 -22.06 -3.36
C PHE A 204 -6.07 -21.67 -4.78
N ALA A 205 -5.62 -22.66 -5.54
CA ALA A 205 -5.17 -22.50 -6.90
C ALA A 205 -5.68 -23.61 -7.82
N TYR A 206 -5.65 -23.37 -9.12
CA TYR A 206 -5.67 -24.42 -10.11
C TYR A 206 -4.66 -24.10 -11.22
N LYS A 207 -4.26 -25.13 -11.97
CA LYS A 207 -3.20 -25.03 -12.97
C LYS A 207 -3.64 -25.67 -14.29
N LYS A 208 -3.36 -25.01 -15.41
CA LYS A 208 -3.60 -25.53 -16.77
C LYS A 208 -2.32 -25.48 -17.59
N THR A 209 -2.08 -26.50 -18.41
CA THR A 209 -1.04 -26.49 -19.44
C THR A 209 -1.63 -26.18 -20.82
N PHE A 210 -0.88 -25.49 -21.66
CA PHE A 210 -1.35 -24.98 -22.95
C PHE A 210 -0.48 -25.43 -24.14
N GLN A 211 0.81 -25.63 -23.91
CA GLN A 211 1.76 -26.10 -24.92
C GLN A 211 2.80 -27.00 -24.27
N GLU A 212 3.42 -27.87 -25.07
CA GLU A 212 4.56 -28.69 -24.66
C GLU A 212 5.68 -28.54 -25.69
N LYS A 213 6.90 -28.27 -25.22
CA LYS A 213 8.13 -28.15 -26.03
C LYS A 213 9.28 -28.77 -25.26
N ASP A 214 9.96 -29.77 -25.85
CA ASP A 214 11.15 -30.38 -25.27
C ASP A 214 11.00 -30.80 -23.79
N GLY A 215 9.85 -31.39 -23.44
CA GLY A 215 9.54 -31.80 -22.06
C GLY A 215 9.18 -30.67 -21.10
N HIS A 216 9.02 -29.45 -21.59
CA HIS A 216 8.56 -28.28 -20.84
C HIS A 216 7.12 -27.96 -21.20
N PHE A 217 6.31 -27.60 -20.22
CA PHE A 217 4.91 -27.29 -20.36
C PHE A 217 4.67 -25.80 -20.11
N LEU A 218 4.10 -25.10 -21.09
CA LEU A 218 3.62 -23.74 -20.90
C LEU A 218 2.40 -23.80 -19.99
N THR A 219 2.54 -23.22 -18.82
CA THR A 219 1.63 -23.43 -17.71
C THR A 219 1.16 -22.09 -17.15
N VAL A 220 -0.14 -22.01 -16.88
CA VAL A 220 -0.73 -20.89 -16.15
C VAL A 220 -1.27 -21.40 -14.83
N THR A 221 -0.88 -20.72 -13.76
CA THR A 221 -1.44 -20.92 -12.42
C THR A 221 -2.39 -19.79 -12.11
N TYR A 222 -3.55 -20.14 -11.61
CA TYR A 222 -4.61 -19.21 -11.29
C TYR A 222 -4.96 -19.32 -9.82
N LEU A 223 -5.25 -18.18 -9.20
CA LEU A 223 -5.69 -18.11 -7.82
C LEU A 223 -7.16 -17.73 -7.74
N LEU A 224 -7.79 -18.25 -6.70
CA LEU A 224 -9.12 -17.84 -6.30
C LEU A 224 -9.07 -16.43 -5.70
N GLY A 225 -9.76 -15.46 -6.31
CA GLY A 225 -9.93 -14.14 -5.71
C GLY A 225 -10.76 -14.18 -4.42
N LYS A 226 -10.44 -13.33 -3.44
CA LYS A 226 -11.35 -13.07 -2.32
C LYS A 226 -12.38 -12.04 -2.79
N GLY A 227 -13.67 -12.42 -2.83
CA GLY A 227 -14.74 -11.45 -3.03
C GLY A 227 -14.62 -10.32 -2.00
N TRP A 228 -14.65 -9.07 -2.44
CA TRP A 228 -14.53 -7.90 -1.57
C TRP A 228 -15.76 -7.84 -0.64
N GLN A 229 -15.54 -7.62 0.67
CA GLN A 229 -16.57 -7.26 1.67
C GLN A 229 -17.86 -8.12 1.68
N GLY A 230 -17.75 -9.45 1.78
CA GLY A 230 -18.90 -10.30 2.15
C GLY A 230 -19.95 -10.54 1.04
N GLY A 231 -19.63 -10.20 -0.21
CA GLY A 231 -20.42 -10.54 -1.40
C GLY A 231 -20.04 -11.87 -2.08
N ARG A 232 -20.84 -12.31 -3.07
CA ARG A 232 -20.72 -13.60 -3.80
C ARG A 232 -19.34 -13.81 -4.43
N ALA A 233 -18.85 -15.07 -4.46
CA ALA A 233 -17.48 -15.49 -4.81
C ALA A 233 -17.37 -16.16 -6.21
N PRO A 234 -16.16 -16.36 -6.79
CA PRO A 234 -15.14 -15.37 -7.14
C PRO A 234 -14.67 -15.44 -8.62
N SER A 235 -14.24 -14.30 -9.17
CA SER A 235 -13.42 -14.25 -10.39
C SER A 235 -12.04 -14.90 -10.12
N TYR A 236 -11.55 -15.73 -11.03
CA TYR A 236 -10.19 -16.27 -10.91
C TYR A 236 -9.19 -15.25 -11.45
N HIS A 237 -7.99 -15.22 -10.89
CA HIS A 237 -6.92 -14.32 -11.34
C HIS A 237 -5.74 -15.14 -11.83
N ALA A 238 -5.13 -14.74 -12.95
CA ALA A 238 -3.84 -15.30 -13.30
C ALA A 238 -2.85 -14.91 -12.19
N LYS A 239 -2.10 -15.87 -11.67
CA LYS A 239 -1.07 -15.64 -10.65
C LYS A 239 0.31 -15.66 -11.27
N TRP A 240 0.60 -16.65 -12.10
CA TRP A 240 1.79 -16.63 -12.95
C TRP A 240 1.63 -17.47 -14.21
N ILE A 241 2.40 -17.09 -15.23
CA ILE A 241 2.57 -17.81 -16.49
C ILE A 241 4.05 -18.16 -16.62
N THR A 242 4.34 -19.43 -16.85
CA THR A 242 5.73 -19.91 -16.96
C THR A 242 5.83 -21.25 -17.68
N TRP A 243 7.06 -21.62 -18.03
CA TRP A 243 7.39 -22.97 -18.48
C TRP A 243 7.76 -23.85 -17.28
N GLU A 244 7.27 -25.08 -17.25
CA GLU A 244 7.52 -26.03 -16.17
C GLU A 244 7.88 -27.42 -16.68
N THR A 245 8.78 -28.14 -16.00
CA THR A 245 9.12 -29.53 -16.32
C THR A 245 8.18 -30.55 -15.66
N GLN A 246 7.52 -30.15 -14.56
CA GLN A 246 6.67 -31.01 -13.74
C GLN A 246 5.44 -30.23 -13.25
N PRO A 247 4.47 -29.91 -14.13
CA PRO A 247 3.34 -29.04 -13.81
C PRO A 247 2.46 -29.57 -12.66
N GLN A 248 2.49 -30.86 -12.35
CA GLN A 248 1.80 -31.45 -11.20
C GLN A 248 2.34 -30.97 -9.84
N HIS A 249 3.57 -30.44 -9.80
CA HIS A 249 4.10 -29.75 -8.63
C HIS A 249 3.62 -28.31 -8.65
N PHE A 250 3.24 -27.77 -7.49
CA PHE A 250 2.76 -26.39 -7.44
C PHE A 250 3.85 -25.38 -7.82
N ALA A 251 5.08 -25.61 -7.34
CA ALA A 251 6.28 -24.83 -7.62
C ALA A 251 7.54 -25.72 -7.61
N ALA A 252 8.71 -25.09 -7.82
CA ALA A 252 10.04 -25.72 -7.96
C ALA A 252 10.27 -26.52 -9.25
N SER A 253 9.30 -26.52 -10.16
CA SER A 253 9.38 -27.10 -11.50
C SER A 253 9.59 -26.07 -12.60
N GLN A 254 9.61 -24.77 -12.27
CA GLN A 254 9.75 -23.69 -13.23
C GLN A 254 11.10 -23.76 -13.96
N ASP A 255 11.07 -23.63 -15.27
CA ASP A 255 12.26 -23.68 -16.11
C ASP A 255 11.99 -22.90 -17.41
N GLY A 256 12.53 -21.69 -17.49
CA GLY A 256 12.28 -20.73 -18.57
C GLY A 256 11.74 -19.38 -18.07
N LEU A 257 11.12 -18.63 -18.98
CA LEU A 257 10.55 -17.32 -18.68
C LEU A 257 9.40 -17.44 -17.67
N PHE A 258 9.30 -16.48 -16.77
CA PHE A 258 8.28 -16.43 -15.72
C PHE A 258 7.72 -15.02 -15.61
N ILE A 259 6.40 -14.93 -15.60
CA ILE A 259 5.63 -13.70 -15.34
C ILE A 259 4.71 -13.97 -14.15
N GLU A 260 4.80 -13.15 -13.12
CA GLU A 260 3.89 -13.15 -11.97
C GLU A 260 3.04 -11.90 -11.96
N TYR A 261 1.79 -12.08 -11.55
CA TYR A 261 0.78 -11.03 -11.45
C TYR A 261 0.52 -10.67 -9.99
N ASP A 262 0.19 -9.39 -9.79
CA ASP A 262 -0.34 -8.91 -8.53
C ASP A 262 -1.79 -9.41 -8.35
N VAL A 263 -2.07 -9.93 -7.16
CA VAL A 263 -3.38 -10.49 -6.79
C VAL A 263 -4.03 -9.73 -5.62
N ASN A 264 -3.44 -8.61 -5.20
CA ASN A 264 -3.81 -7.86 -3.99
C ASN A 264 -4.29 -6.43 -4.30
N CYS A 265 -3.39 -5.53 -4.72
CA CYS A 265 -3.63 -4.08 -4.77
C CYS A 265 -4.05 -3.58 -6.15
N CYS A 266 -3.58 -4.25 -7.21
CA CYS A 266 -3.79 -3.88 -8.61
C CYS A 266 -3.98 -5.16 -9.43
N VAL A 267 -5.03 -5.90 -9.09
CA VAL A 267 -5.35 -7.24 -9.60
C VAL A 267 -5.15 -7.31 -11.12
N GLY A 268 -4.33 -8.28 -11.54
CA GLY A 268 -4.06 -8.54 -12.94
C GLY A 268 -2.90 -7.75 -13.54
N SER A 269 -2.28 -6.81 -12.83
CA SER A 269 -1.04 -6.17 -13.28
C SER A 269 0.18 -7.10 -13.15
N VAL A 270 1.17 -6.95 -14.03
CA VAL A 270 2.42 -7.74 -13.96
C VAL A 270 3.26 -7.24 -12.79
N PHE A 271 3.45 -8.10 -11.79
CA PHE A 271 4.24 -7.83 -10.59
C PHE A 271 5.71 -8.19 -10.77
N ALA A 272 6.01 -9.35 -11.35
CA ALA A 272 7.39 -9.79 -11.53
C ALA A 272 7.61 -10.45 -12.88
N ARG A 273 8.82 -10.30 -13.40
CA ARG A 273 9.30 -10.97 -14.61
C ARG A 273 10.76 -11.35 -14.46
N GLY A 274 11.09 -12.55 -14.93
CA GLY A 274 12.46 -13.05 -14.89
C GLY A 274 12.55 -14.46 -15.46
N GLN A 275 13.66 -15.14 -15.16
CA GLN A 275 13.90 -16.49 -15.62
C GLN A 275 14.10 -17.45 -14.45
N TYR A 276 13.59 -18.66 -14.63
CA TYR A 276 13.94 -19.81 -13.83
C TYR A 276 14.83 -20.76 -14.62
N ALA A 277 15.73 -21.44 -13.92
CA ALA A 277 16.40 -22.64 -14.40
C ALA A 277 16.32 -23.67 -13.28
N HIS A 278 15.79 -24.86 -13.58
CA HIS A 278 15.68 -25.97 -12.63
C HIS A 278 15.03 -25.57 -11.29
N GLY A 279 13.92 -24.82 -11.36
CA GLY A 279 13.15 -24.39 -10.19
C GLY A 279 13.75 -23.24 -9.39
N LYS A 280 14.89 -22.66 -9.83
CA LYS A 280 15.53 -21.52 -9.16
C LYS A 280 15.61 -20.29 -10.04
N ARG A 281 15.45 -19.11 -9.43
CA ARG A 281 15.59 -17.83 -10.13
C ARG A 281 17.01 -17.64 -10.64
N THR A 282 17.12 -17.23 -11.89
CA THR A 282 18.37 -16.95 -12.59
C THR A 282 18.21 -15.73 -13.50
N GLY A 283 19.33 -15.10 -13.88
CA GLY A 283 19.33 -13.95 -14.78
C GLY A 283 18.72 -12.70 -14.15
N VAL A 284 18.37 -11.72 -14.98
CA VAL A 284 17.80 -10.45 -14.52
C VAL A 284 16.33 -10.62 -14.19
N TRP A 285 15.95 -10.09 -13.02
CA TRP A 285 14.59 -10.02 -12.55
C TRP A 285 14.15 -8.57 -12.42
N HIS A 286 12.89 -8.32 -12.75
CA HIS A 286 12.23 -7.04 -12.52
C HIS A 286 10.98 -7.27 -11.70
N TYR A 287 10.80 -6.45 -10.67
CA TYR A 287 9.63 -6.41 -9.81
C TYR A 287 9.03 -5.00 -9.88
N GLU A 288 7.72 -4.92 -9.94
CA GLU A 288 6.98 -3.67 -10.06
C GLU A 288 5.64 -3.79 -9.36
N GLU A 289 5.44 -3.00 -8.31
CA GLU A 289 4.12 -2.71 -7.78
C GLU A 289 3.67 -1.38 -8.41
N PRO A 290 2.55 -1.36 -9.16
CA PRO A 290 2.16 -0.19 -9.93
C PRO A 290 2.10 1.08 -9.08
N ASN A 291 2.76 2.14 -9.56
CA ASN A 291 2.79 3.47 -8.96
C ASN A 291 3.41 3.58 -7.56
N THR A 292 4.15 2.56 -7.09
CA THR A 292 4.71 2.58 -5.72
C THR A 292 6.20 2.23 -5.70
N ILE A 293 6.57 1.05 -6.17
CA ILE A 293 7.93 0.50 -6.01
C ILE A 293 8.32 -0.29 -7.25
N ARG A 294 9.57 -0.12 -7.70
CA ARG A 294 10.24 -0.99 -8.67
C ARG A 294 11.54 -1.52 -8.08
N SER A 295 11.93 -2.72 -8.47
CA SER A 295 13.28 -3.19 -8.23
C SER A 295 13.76 -4.10 -9.34
N SER A 296 15.06 -4.12 -9.57
CA SER A 296 15.66 -5.02 -10.54
C SER A 296 17.09 -5.40 -10.18
N GLY A 297 17.48 -6.58 -10.63
CA GLY A 297 18.82 -7.11 -10.46
C GLY A 297 18.88 -8.58 -10.81
N ALA A 298 20.10 -9.13 -10.83
CA ALA A 298 20.30 -10.51 -11.22
C ALA A 298 20.16 -11.48 -10.04
N PHE A 299 19.73 -12.71 -10.35
CA PHE A 299 19.79 -13.86 -9.46
C PHE A 299 20.73 -14.93 -10.02
N VAL A 300 21.39 -15.65 -9.11
CA VAL A 300 22.09 -16.91 -9.35
C VAL A 300 21.62 -17.90 -8.31
N ASP A 301 20.93 -18.97 -8.72
CA ASP A 301 20.36 -19.99 -7.82
C ASP A 301 19.57 -19.40 -6.63
N ASP A 302 18.58 -18.55 -6.94
CA ASP A 302 17.75 -17.81 -5.95
C ASP A 302 18.49 -16.81 -5.07
N LYS A 303 19.78 -16.57 -5.29
CA LYS A 303 20.55 -15.56 -4.59
C LYS A 303 20.73 -14.33 -5.48
N ALA A 304 20.27 -13.18 -4.98
CA ALA A 304 20.53 -11.89 -5.61
C ALA A 304 22.05 -11.67 -5.71
N GLU A 305 22.51 -11.29 -6.90
CA GLU A 305 23.93 -11.21 -7.26
C GLU A 305 24.17 -10.00 -8.18
N GLY A 306 25.33 -9.35 -8.02
CA GLY A 306 25.74 -8.23 -8.86
C GLY A 306 24.96 -6.93 -8.57
N PRO A 307 24.86 -6.02 -9.55
CA PRO A 307 24.19 -4.73 -9.36
C PRO A 307 22.68 -4.90 -9.16
N TRP A 308 22.16 -4.16 -8.18
CA TRP A 308 20.74 -4.10 -7.87
C TRP A 308 20.28 -2.66 -7.72
N THR A 309 19.04 -2.41 -8.13
CA THR A 309 18.35 -1.12 -8.06
C THR A 309 17.01 -1.31 -7.37
N TYR A 310 16.69 -0.43 -6.42
CA TYR A 310 15.37 -0.29 -5.82
C TYR A 310 14.92 1.15 -5.97
N GLU A 311 13.71 1.34 -6.46
CA GLU A 311 13.11 2.63 -6.80
C GLU A 311 11.78 2.77 -6.08
N SER A 312 11.58 3.90 -5.41
CA SER A 312 10.29 4.34 -4.85
C SER A 312 10.02 5.81 -5.21
N GLY A 313 8.87 6.34 -4.79
CA GLY A 313 8.61 7.78 -4.90
C GLY A 313 9.58 8.64 -4.07
N ASP A 314 10.04 8.13 -2.92
CA ASP A 314 10.96 8.88 -2.04
C ASP A 314 12.39 8.87 -2.56
N GLU A 315 12.92 7.68 -2.84
CA GLU A 315 14.34 7.47 -3.12
C GLU A 315 14.60 6.33 -4.11
N THR A 316 15.76 6.41 -4.76
CA THR A 316 16.33 5.32 -5.54
C THR A 316 17.62 4.88 -4.88
N THR A 317 17.75 3.57 -4.62
CA THR A 317 18.96 2.98 -4.04
C THR A 317 19.59 2.00 -5.01
N THR A 318 20.92 2.09 -5.19
CA THR A 318 21.67 1.20 -6.08
C THR A 318 22.91 0.68 -5.39
N GLY A 319 23.25 -0.59 -5.59
CA GLY A 319 24.44 -1.17 -4.98
C GLY A 319 24.70 -2.60 -5.44
N GLN A 320 25.60 -3.28 -4.74
CA GLN A 320 26.01 -4.65 -5.07
C GLN A 320 25.41 -5.67 -4.10
N MET A 321 24.89 -6.75 -4.67
CA MET A 321 24.46 -7.95 -3.96
C MET A 321 25.48 -9.07 -4.16
N LEU A 322 25.80 -9.80 -3.11
CA LEU A 322 26.65 -10.98 -3.14
C LEU A 322 26.00 -12.09 -2.32
N LYS A 323 25.65 -13.21 -2.97
CA LYS A 323 24.97 -14.35 -2.33
C LYS A 323 23.70 -13.97 -1.58
N GLY A 324 22.93 -13.05 -2.15
CA GLY A 324 21.66 -12.59 -1.60
C GLY A 324 21.79 -11.52 -0.51
N LYS A 325 22.96 -10.92 -0.33
CA LYS A 325 23.20 -9.90 0.70
C LYS A 325 23.83 -8.64 0.14
N ARG A 326 23.43 -7.48 0.64
CA ARG A 326 24.03 -6.19 0.30
C ARG A 326 25.49 -6.16 0.72
N THR A 327 26.34 -5.65 -0.18
CA THR A 327 27.77 -5.49 0.04
C THR A 327 28.29 -4.22 -0.62
N GLY A 328 29.36 -3.66 -0.08
CA GLY A 328 29.99 -2.44 -0.61
C GLY A 328 29.12 -1.21 -0.43
N ARG A 329 29.35 -0.20 -1.27
CA ARG A 329 28.63 1.06 -1.24
C ARG A 329 27.27 0.94 -1.93
N TRP A 330 26.25 1.47 -1.28
CA TRP A 330 24.90 1.62 -1.77
C TRP A 330 24.60 3.10 -1.88
N GLU A 331 24.45 3.61 -3.10
CA GLU A 331 24.13 5.01 -3.35
C GLU A 331 22.64 5.25 -3.14
N VAL A 332 22.31 6.44 -2.64
CA VAL A 332 20.94 6.95 -2.57
C VAL A 332 20.84 8.21 -3.42
N SER A 333 19.90 8.20 -4.35
CA SER A 333 19.50 9.34 -5.15
C SER A 333 18.00 9.62 -4.95
N PRO A 334 17.48 10.76 -5.43
CA PRO A 334 16.06 11.05 -5.35
C PRO A 334 15.22 9.95 -6.02
N GLY A 335 14.00 9.78 -5.53
CA GLY A 335 13.04 8.82 -6.07
C GLY A 335 12.62 9.13 -7.50
N VAL A 336 11.84 8.23 -8.08
CA VAL A 336 11.42 8.34 -9.48
C VAL A 336 10.40 9.46 -9.65
N ALA A 337 10.59 10.29 -10.68
CA ALA A 337 9.81 11.50 -10.89
C ALA A 337 8.33 11.21 -11.16
N GLU A 338 8.00 10.04 -11.75
CA GLU A 338 6.62 9.67 -12.06
C GLU A 338 5.74 9.50 -10.82
N TRP A 339 6.33 9.21 -9.65
CA TRP A 339 5.59 8.92 -8.41
C TRP A 339 5.83 9.95 -7.31
N ARG A 340 6.64 10.97 -7.59
CA ARG A 340 6.91 12.05 -6.64
C ARG A 340 5.78 13.06 -6.60
N GLU A 341 5.36 13.41 -5.38
CA GLU A 341 4.57 14.61 -5.14
C GLU A 341 5.47 15.85 -5.20
N ALA A 342 4.88 17.00 -5.56
CA ALA A 342 5.63 18.21 -5.89
C ALA A 342 6.40 18.83 -4.71
N ASP A 343 5.99 18.53 -3.48
CA ASP A 343 6.53 19.05 -2.23
C ASP A 343 7.43 18.04 -1.48
N MET A 344 7.69 16.87 -2.08
CA MET A 344 8.55 15.87 -1.46
C MET A 344 9.99 16.37 -1.34
N HIS A 345 10.60 16.09 -0.19
CA HIS A 345 12.02 16.30 0.05
C HIS A 345 12.88 15.46 -0.91
N SER A 346 14.08 15.97 -1.22
CA SER A 346 15.07 15.29 -2.05
C SER A 346 16.06 14.53 -1.17
N PHE A 347 15.99 13.20 -1.20
CA PHE A 347 16.91 12.33 -0.46
C PHE A 347 18.13 11.99 -1.31
N THR A 348 19.32 12.18 -0.73
CA THR A 348 20.60 11.75 -1.33
C THR A 348 21.53 11.21 -0.24
N GLY A 349 22.54 10.43 -0.62
CA GLY A 349 23.53 9.92 0.32
C GLY A 349 24.06 8.56 -0.10
N TYR A 350 24.58 7.81 0.86
CA TYR A 350 25.05 6.45 0.64
C TYR A 350 25.21 5.72 1.96
N ASP A 351 25.19 4.40 1.88
CA ASP A 351 25.48 3.49 2.98
C ASP A 351 26.49 2.42 2.56
N HIS A 352 27.34 1.95 3.47
CA HIS A 352 28.23 0.83 3.20
C HIS A 352 27.77 -0.42 3.95
N PHE A 353 27.76 -1.55 3.25
CA PHE A 353 27.31 -2.83 3.79
C PHE A 353 28.39 -3.90 3.70
N VAL A 354 28.43 -4.75 4.72
CA VAL A 354 29.10 -6.06 4.71
C VAL A 354 28.07 -7.10 5.13
N LYS A 355 27.62 -7.93 4.17
CA LYS A 355 26.62 -8.98 4.40
C LYS A 355 25.34 -8.46 5.07
N ASP A 356 24.72 -7.45 4.46
CA ASP A 356 23.52 -6.71 4.92
C ASP A 356 23.68 -5.84 6.17
N ARG A 357 24.85 -5.85 6.80
CA ARG A 357 25.12 -5.07 8.00
C ARG A 357 25.85 -3.78 7.62
N LEU A 358 25.40 -2.65 8.17
CA LEU A 358 26.08 -1.37 7.99
C LEU A 358 27.52 -1.46 8.53
N ASP A 359 28.50 -1.21 7.68
CA ASP A 359 29.92 -1.37 8.00
C ASP A 359 30.73 -0.53 7.00
N GLY A 360 31.21 0.62 7.47
CA GLY A 360 31.85 1.64 6.65
C GLY A 360 31.13 3.01 6.72
N PRO A 361 31.57 3.97 5.88
CA PRO A 361 31.06 5.34 5.93
C PRO A 361 29.62 5.41 5.40
N SER A 362 28.83 6.28 6.02
CA SER A 362 27.42 6.47 5.69
C SER A 362 27.08 7.95 5.77
N GLU A 363 26.25 8.42 4.84
CA GLU A 363 25.79 9.81 4.77
C GLU A 363 24.34 9.86 4.31
N ARG A 364 23.57 10.79 4.88
CA ARG A 364 22.24 11.15 4.41
C ARG A 364 22.08 12.65 4.32
N ARG A 365 21.49 13.09 3.22
CA ARG A 365 21.14 14.47 2.94
C ARG A 365 19.66 14.57 2.60
N ILE A 366 19.06 15.67 3.05
CA ILE A 366 17.72 16.12 2.69
C ILE A 366 17.88 17.51 2.07
N ASP A 367 17.43 17.67 0.83
CA ASP A 367 17.54 18.91 0.05
C ASP A 367 18.98 19.45 0.01
N GLY A 368 19.94 18.53 -0.12
CA GLY A 368 21.39 18.81 -0.13
C GLY A 368 22.02 19.04 1.25
N VAL A 369 21.22 19.22 2.30
CA VAL A 369 21.68 19.44 3.68
C VAL A 369 21.98 18.10 4.34
N VAL A 370 23.21 17.92 4.84
CA VAL A 370 23.60 16.73 5.62
C VAL A 370 22.72 16.63 6.86
N GLN A 371 21.93 15.58 6.92
CA GLN A 371 21.18 15.21 8.12
C GLN A 371 22.08 14.39 9.04
N TRP A 372 22.83 13.44 8.49
CA TRP A 372 23.82 12.73 9.26
C TRP A 372 24.97 12.22 8.39
N GLN A 373 26.14 12.11 9.01
CA GLN A 373 27.33 11.57 8.39
C GLN A 373 28.23 10.95 9.45
N GLY A 374 28.74 9.75 9.18
CA GLY A 374 29.68 9.09 10.07
C GLY A 374 30.07 7.71 9.55
N ASN A 375 30.62 6.88 10.44
CA ASN A 375 31.05 5.53 10.10
C ASN A 375 30.35 4.50 10.98
N TYR A 376 29.87 3.42 10.37
CA TYR A 376 29.42 2.24 11.09
C TYR A 376 30.54 1.20 11.20
N VAL A 377 30.59 0.49 12.31
CA VAL A 377 31.37 -0.74 12.48
C VAL A 377 30.42 -1.78 13.04
N ASN A 378 30.23 -2.90 12.35
CA ASN A 378 29.32 -3.96 12.79
C ASN A 378 27.90 -3.47 13.14
N GLY A 379 27.35 -2.57 12.32
CA GLY A 379 26.01 -2.01 12.48
C GLY A 379 25.89 -0.90 13.54
N LYS A 380 26.99 -0.54 14.20
CA LYS A 380 27.01 0.47 15.27
C LYS A 380 27.77 1.72 14.86
N LYS A 381 27.29 2.89 15.27
CA LYS A 381 27.98 4.17 15.09
C LYS A 381 29.33 4.15 15.78
N GLN A 382 30.36 4.52 15.03
CA GLN A 382 31.74 4.56 15.47
C GLN A 382 32.42 5.84 14.99
N GLY A 383 33.25 6.45 15.84
CA GLY A 383 34.03 7.62 15.47
C GLY A 383 33.21 8.90 15.47
N GLN A 384 33.62 9.91 14.70
CA GLN A 384 32.94 11.21 14.64
C GLN A 384 31.65 11.11 13.82
N TRP A 385 30.59 11.70 14.35
CA TRP A 385 29.30 11.81 13.69
C TRP A 385 28.83 13.26 13.64
N VAL A 386 28.32 13.65 12.49
CA VAL A 386 27.53 14.86 12.30
C VAL A 386 26.06 14.45 12.32
N GLU A 387 25.23 15.14 13.09
CA GLU A 387 23.79 14.92 13.20
C GLU A 387 23.04 16.27 13.22
N PRO A 388 21.72 16.31 13.04
CA PRO A 388 20.98 17.56 13.03
C PRO A 388 21.07 18.21 14.42
N GLY A 389 21.48 19.47 14.45
CA GLY A 389 21.63 20.22 15.70
C GLY A 389 22.80 19.78 16.56
N GLY A 390 23.75 18.96 16.08
CA GLY A 390 24.96 18.66 16.84
C GLY A 390 25.68 17.39 16.43
N GLY A 391 26.93 17.25 16.86
CA GLY A 391 27.76 16.11 16.52
C GLY A 391 28.82 15.84 17.57
N GLY A 392 29.36 14.62 17.51
CA GLY A 392 30.41 14.18 18.41
C GLY A 392 30.79 12.73 18.16
N ARG A 393 31.61 12.19 19.06
CA ARG A 393 32.15 10.85 18.90
C ARG A 393 31.20 9.79 19.47
N TYR A 394 31.08 8.69 18.74
CA TYR A 394 30.47 7.45 19.18
C TYR A 394 31.52 6.33 19.33
N VAL A 395 31.27 5.44 20.28
CA VAL A 395 31.93 4.13 20.41
C VAL A 395 30.82 3.11 20.64
N ASP A 396 30.61 2.19 19.70
CA ASP A 396 29.53 1.19 19.75
C ASP A 396 28.14 1.79 20.08
N ASP A 397 27.73 2.83 19.35
CA ASP A 397 26.49 3.61 19.55
C ASP A 397 26.43 4.44 20.85
N VAL A 398 27.47 4.40 21.68
CA VAL A 398 27.53 5.18 22.92
C VAL A 398 28.28 6.49 22.67
N LYS A 399 27.66 7.62 23.05
CA LYS A 399 28.28 8.95 22.96
C LYS A 399 29.49 9.03 23.88
N GLN A 400 30.62 9.49 23.34
CA GLN A 400 31.91 9.60 24.03
C GLN A 400 32.61 10.89 23.65
N GLY A 401 33.46 11.41 24.55
CA GLY A 401 34.32 12.56 24.28
C GLY A 401 33.54 13.86 24.07
N PRO A 402 34.14 14.87 23.40
CA PRO A 402 33.52 16.17 23.22
C PRO A 402 32.33 16.10 22.24
N TRP A 403 31.27 16.80 22.59
CA TRP A 403 30.03 16.93 21.84
C TRP A 403 29.65 18.40 21.71
N LYS A 404 29.27 18.81 20.50
CA LYS A 404 28.72 20.14 20.24
C LYS A 404 27.25 20.01 19.87
N LYS A 405 26.38 20.79 20.50
CA LYS A 405 24.92 20.77 20.29
C LYS A 405 24.38 22.18 20.13
N ALA A 406 23.57 22.44 19.12
CA ALA A 406 22.87 23.70 18.95
C ALA A 406 21.75 23.85 19.98
N THR A 407 21.52 25.08 20.43
CA THR A 407 20.41 25.44 21.32
C THR A 407 19.26 26.08 20.51
N PRO A 408 18.00 26.03 20.98
CA PRO A 408 16.84 26.56 20.23
C PRO A 408 16.90 28.07 19.92
N ASP A 409 17.66 28.83 20.70
CA ASP A 409 17.91 30.26 20.57
C ASP A 409 19.05 30.60 19.59
N GLY A 410 19.63 29.60 18.91
CA GLY A 410 20.68 29.77 17.90
C GLY A 410 22.11 29.73 18.44
N GLY A 411 22.28 29.54 19.75
CA GLY A 411 23.56 29.28 20.39
C GLY A 411 24.06 27.84 20.25
N TRP A 412 25.04 27.47 21.06
CA TRP A 412 25.53 26.09 21.16
C TRP A 412 26.07 25.73 22.54
N GLN A 413 25.94 24.45 22.88
CA GLN A 413 26.56 23.81 24.03
C GLN A 413 27.74 22.95 23.59
N VAL A 414 28.81 22.98 24.37
CA VAL A 414 29.92 22.03 24.30
C VAL A 414 29.97 21.27 25.61
N LEU A 415 29.95 19.95 25.56
CA LEU A 415 30.12 19.09 26.75
C LEU A 415 30.95 17.85 26.43
N THR A 416 31.49 17.22 27.46
CA THR A 416 32.10 15.89 27.33
C THR A 416 31.10 14.82 27.73
N MET A 417 31.01 13.77 26.91
CA MET A 417 30.22 12.57 27.15
C MET A 417 31.14 11.44 27.61
N LEU A 418 30.74 10.72 28.65
CA LEU A 418 31.35 9.47 29.09
C LEU A 418 30.24 8.44 29.28
N ASP A 419 30.34 7.33 28.55
CA ASP A 419 29.36 6.24 28.57
C ASP A 419 27.92 6.72 28.39
N GLY A 420 27.73 7.65 27.44
CA GLY A 420 26.42 8.19 27.10
C GLY A 420 25.87 9.23 28.07
N LYS A 421 26.63 9.62 29.10
CA LYS A 421 26.23 10.64 30.08
C LYS A 421 27.17 11.86 30.04
N PRO A 422 26.68 13.08 30.32
CA PRO A 422 27.54 14.22 30.55
C PRO A 422 28.55 13.97 31.69
N GLU A 423 29.80 14.34 31.47
CA GLU A 423 30.91 14.21 32.42
C GLU A 423 31.83 15.42 32.29
N GLY A 424 32.22 16.03 33.41
CA GLY A 424 33.06 17.22 33.44
C GLY A 424 32.31 18.49 33.05
N LYS A 425 33.01 19.42 32.39
CA LYS A 425 32.51 20.77 32.12
C LYS A 425 31.56 20.80 30.92
N LEU A 426 30.43 21.50 31.07
CA LEU A 426 29.55 21.95 30.00
C LEU A 426 29.66 23.48 29.88
N GLU A 427 29.77 23.97 28.65
CA GLU A 427 29.78 25.39 28.32
C GLU A 427 28.69 25.69 27.30
N GLN A 428 27.83 26.66 27.59
CA GLN A 428 26.82 27.16 26.66
C GLN A 428 27.19 28.56 26.19
N TYR A 429 27.08 28.77 24.90
CA TYR A 429 27.31 30.04 24.22
C TYR A 429 26.02 30.49 23.55
N GLY A 430 25.73 31.79 23.64
CA GLY A 430 24.64 32.43 22.92
C GLY A 430 24.88 32.48 21.41
N ALA A 431 23.88 32.95 20.66
CA ALA A 431 23.97 33.08 19.20
C ALA A 431 25.07 34.07 18.74
N ASP A 432 25.46 35.01 19.60
CA ASP A 432 26.56 35.95 19.41
C ASP A 432 27.94 35.39 19.81
N GLY A 433 27.98 34.16 20.31
CA GLY A 433 29.18 33.47 20.76
C GLY A 433 29.64 33.84 22.18
N GLN A 434 28.87 34.64 22.93
CA GLN A 434 29.18 34.95 24.33
C GLN A 434 28.90 33.75 25.22
N LEU A 435 29.75 33.53 26.23
CA LEU A 435 29.55 32.47 27.20
C LEU A 435 28.39 32.86 28.13
N GLU A 436 27.33 32.04 28.17
CA GLU A 436 26.13 32.32 28.96
C GLU A 436 26.06 31.46 30.23
N LEU A 437 26.59 30.23 30.16
CA LEU A 437 26.45 29.25 31.22
C LEU A 437 27.63 28.28 31.23
N VAL A 438 28.12 27.98 32.43
CA VAL A 438 29.08 26.93 32.73
C VAL A 438 28.49 26.03 33.79
N GLU A 439 28.50 24.73 33.53
CA GLU A 439 28.06 23.69 34.47
C GLU A 439 29.12 22.61 34.58
N HIS A 440 29.07 21.83 35.66
CA HIS A 440 29.94 20.68 35.87
C HIS A 440 29.08 19.45 36.17
N TYR A 441 29.45 18.33 35.57
CA TYR A 441 28.72 17.08 35.65
C TYR A 441 29.62 15.94 36.12
N ARG A 442 29.03 14.99 36.86
CA ARG A 442 29.60 13.68 37.15
C ARG A 442 28.52 12.63 36.98
N LEU A 443 28.78 11.60 36.17
CA LEU A 443 27.84 10.52 35.88
C LEU A 443 26.45 11.03 35.43
N GLY A 444 26.42 12.14 34.70
CA GLY A 444 25.21 12.78 34.18
C GLY A 444 24.41 13.63 35.17
N LYS A 445 24.91 13.88 36.39
CA LYS A 445 24.30 14.80 37.35
C LYS A 445 25.16 16.05 37.53
N LEU A 446 24.55 17.20 37.84
CA LEU A 446 25.29 18.40 38.24
C LEU A 446 26.13 18.11 39.49
N GLU A 447 27.42 18.39 39.40
CA GLU A 447 28.43 18.10 40.41
C GLU A 447 29.54 19.15 40.31
N GLY A 448 29.61 20.08 41.26
CA GLY A 448 30.56 21.18 41.28
C GLY A 448 29.92 22.54 40.99
N PRO A 449 30.72 23.53 40.53
CA PRO A 449 30.24 24.90 40.36
C PRO A 449 29.37 25.07 39.11
N MET A 450 28.35 25.91 39.23
CA MET A 450 27.54 26.42 38.12
C MET A 450 27.69 27.95 38.08
N GLU A 451 27.95 28.51 36.90
CA GLU A 451 28.05 29.94 36.68
C GLU A 451 27.19 30.34 35.48
N SER A 452 26.46 31.46 35.57
CA SER A 452 25.85 32.08 34.38
C SER A 452 26.20 33.55 34.27
N PHE A 453 26.11 34.08 33.06
CA PHE A 453 26.57 35.42 32.70
C PHE A 453 25.45 36.23 32.05
N TYR A 454 25.51 37.54 32.22
CA TYR A 454 24.71 38.50 31.48
C TYR A 454 25.24 38.65 30.04
N PRO A 455 24.46 39.24 29.11
CA PRO A 455 24.91 39.46 27.73
C PRO A 455 26.18 40.32 27.61
N ASP A 456 26.49 41.15 28.61
CA ASP A 456 27.73 41.95 28.67
C ASP A 456 28.93 41.19 29.25
N GLY A 457 28.77 39.88 29.51
CA GLY A 457 29.79 38.99 30.06
C GLY A 457 29.95 39.06 31.58
N LYS A 458 29.22 39.94 32.28
CA LYS A 458 29.29 40.03 33.74
C LYS A 458 28.62 38.82 34.38
N ARG A 459 29.15 38.39 35.52
CA ARG A 459 28.59 37.26 36.26
C ARG A 459 27.18 37.60 36.74
N ARG A 460 26.23 36.74 36.39
CA ARG A 460 24.83 36.81 36.81
C ARG A 460 24.57 35.90 37.99
N TYR A 461 25.13 34.70 37.97
CA TYR A 461 24.86 33.65 38.96
C TYR A 461 26.10 32.84 39.24
N GLN A 462 26.23 32.38 40.48
CA GLN A 462 27.17 31.35 40.88
C GLN A 462 26.53 30.46 41.95
N GLY A 463 26.63 29.14 41.80
CA GLY A 463 26.15 28.16 42.77
C GLY A 463 27.02 26.91 42.78
N ALA A 464 26.86 26.07 43.79
CA ALA A 464 27.52 24.77 43.87
C ALA A 464 26.47 23.65 43.99
N PHE A 465 26.76 22.52 43.37
CA PHE A 465 25.88 21.37 43.28
C PHE A 465 26.61 20.09 43.71
N VAL A 466 25.92 19.21 44.41
CA VAL A 466 26.35 17.86 44.72
C VAL A 466 25.19 16.92 44.42
N ASP A 467 25.45 15.85 43.65
CA ASP A 467 24.43 14.85 43.30
C ASP A 467 23.17 15.42 42.61
N GLY A 468 23.30 16.55 41.92
CA GLY A 468 22.20 17.25 41.25
C GLY A 468 21.43 18.25 42.13
N GLU A 469 21.75 18.34 43.41
CA GLU A 469 21.10 19.25 44.36
C GLU A 469 22.02 20.42 44.71
N ARG A 470 21.45 21.59 45.03
CA ARG A 470 22.23 22.73 45.51
C ARG A 470 22.89 22.37 46.83
N ASP A 471 24.21 22.56 46.94
CA ASP A 471 24.97 22.31 48.15
C ASP A 471 26.11 23.32 48.27
N GLY A 472 26.12 24.10 49.35
CA GLY A 472 27.02 25.24 49.54
C GLY A 472 26.37 26.59 49.20
N ALA A 473 27.22 27.54 48.83
CA ALA A 473 26.81 28.93 48.60
C ALA A 473 26.20 29.15 47.21
N GLU A 474 25.12 29.92 47.16
CA GLU A 474 24.46 30.41 45.95
C GLU A 474 24.42 31.94 45.97
N THR A 475 24.85 32.56 44.88
CA THR A 475 24.86 34.02 44.74
C THR A 475 24.26 34.41 43.40
N LEU A 476 23.31 35.33 43.42
CA LEU A 476 22.77 36.00 42.23
C LEU A 476 23.19 37.47 42.29
N PHE A 477 23.71 38.01 41.19
CA PHE A 477 24.18 39.38 41.07
C PHE A 477 23.14 40.24 40.34
N TYR A 478 23.17 41.55 40.54
CA TYR A 478 22.44 42.49 39.70
C TYR A 478 23.10 42.64 38.31
N PRO A 479 22.41 43.20 37.30
CA PRO A 479 22.98 43.44 35.96
C PRO A 479 24.23 44.33 35.93
N ASP A 480 24.49 45.12 36.98
CA ASP A 480 25.74 45.86 37.11
C ASP A 480 26.96 44.95 37.38
N GLY A 481 26.72 43.71 37.83
CA GLY A 481 27.68 42.62 37.98
C GLY A 481 28.52 42.63 39.25
N GLU A 482 28.40 43.67 40.08
CA GLU A 482 29.26 43.85 41.27
C GLU A 482 28.51 43.56 42.58
N LEU A 483 27.19 43.81 42.63
CA LEU A 483 26.40 43.67 43.85
C LEU A 483 25.57 42.37 43.86
N PRO A 484 25.74 41.51 44.88
CA PRO A 484 24.84 40.38 45.08
C PRO A 484 23.42 40.86 45.34
N GLN A 485 22.47 40.49 44.48
CA GLN A 485 21.04 40.59 44.75
C GLN A 485 20.67 39.69 45.93
N PHE A 486 21.19 38.46 45.96
CA PHE A 486 21.12 37.62 47.14
C PHE A 486 22.34 36.71 47.26
N HIS A 487 22.58 36.28 48.48
CA HIS A 487 23.51 35.22 48.86
C HIS A 487 22.77 34.24 49.79
N ARG A 488 22.76 32.96 49.43
CA ARG A 488 22.04 31.91 50.17
C ARG A 488 22.96 30.71 50.40
N ASN A 489 22.76 30.04 51.52
CA ASN A 489 23.47 28.81 51.83
C ASN A 489 22.51 27.62 51.77
N TRP A 490 23.00 26.54 51.16
CA TRP A 490 22.27 25.31 50.91
C TRP A 490 23.04 24.12 51.48
N GLN A 491 22.31 23.09 51.91
CA GLN A 491 22.84 21.78 52.26
C GLN A 491 21.87 20.75 51.70
N GLN A 492 22.32 19.87 50.81
CA GLN A 492 21.47 18.82 50.21
C GLN A 492 20.10 19.34 49.73
N GLY A 493 20.13 20.41 48.93
CA GLY A 493 18.94 21.00 48.32
C GLY A 493 18.04 21.81 49.26
N VAL A 494 18.33 21.91 50.56
CA VAL A 494 17.57 22.71 51.54
C VAL A 494 18.35 23.91 52.03
N LEU A 495 17.67 25.02 52.33
CA LEU A 495 18.31 26.22 52.88
C LEU A 495 18.90 25.92 54.26
N HIS A 496 20.17 26.26 54.46
CA HIS A 496 20.89 26.04 55.71
C HIS A 496 21.97 27.11 55.88
N GLY A 497 22.05 27.77 57.03
CA GLY A 497 22.96 28.89 57.30
C GLY A 497 22.35 30.27 57.00
N VAL A 498 23.22 31.28 56.95
CA VAL A 498 22.81 32.69 56.81
C VAL A 498 22.46 33.00 55.35
N ASN A 499 21.31 33.63 55.15
CA ASN A 499 20.86 34.15 53.87
C ASN A 499 20.76 35.67 53.93
N LEU A 500 21.18 36.31 52.85
CA LEU A 500 21.18 37.76 52.65
C LEU A 500 20.51 38.08 51.32
N GLU A 501 19.59 39.03 51.34
CA GLU A 501 19.07 39.69 50.14
C GLU A 501 19.40 41.18 50.25
N ASN A 502 19.88 41.80 49.18
CA ASN A 502 20.23 43.22 49.15
C ASN A 502 19.28 43.98 48.23
N PHE A 503 19.25 45.31 48.40
CA PHE A 503 18.76 46.23 47.38
C PHE A 503 19.87 46.53 46.37
N GLN A 504 19.50 47.12 45.22
CA GLN A 504 20.47 47.51 44.18
C GLN A 504 21.46 48.59 44.63
N ASN A 505 21.18 49.30 45.73
CA ASN A 505 22.12 50.23 46.36
C ASN A 505 23.12 49.56 47.32
N GLY A 506 23.12 48.22 47.40
CA GLY A 506 24.02 47.42 48.22
C GLY A 506 23.63 47.30 49.69
N LYS A 507 22.58 47.99 50.15
CA LYS A 507 22.09 47.85 51.54
C LYS A 507 21.29 46.54 51.70
N PRO A 508 21.34 45.90 52.88
CA PRO A 508 20.56 44.70 53.14
C PRO A 508 19.08 45.02 53.01
N LYS A 509 18.34 44.13 52.35
CA LYS A 509 16.89 44.09 52.30
C LYS A 509 16.34 43.09 53.31
N GLN A 510 17.03 41.94 53.42
CA GLN A 510 16.68 40.89 54.36
C GLN A 510 17.94 40.15 54.82
N ILE A 511 18.01 39.86 56.12
CA ILE A 511 19.02 38.98 56.71
C ILE A 511 18.28 37.95 57.56
N GLY A 512 18.63 36.67 57.44
CA GLY A 512 18.08 35.63 58.32
C GLY A 512 18.76 34.29 58.10
N ALA A 513 18.71 33.41 59.09
CA ALA A 513 19.33 32.09 59.02
C ALA A 513 18.30 30.96 58.90
N TYR A 514 18.69 29.88 58.26
CA TYR A 514 17.88 28.67 58.15
C TYR A 514 18.64 27.49 58.76
N ASP A 515 17.91 26.56 59.38
CA ASP A 515 18.39 25.23 59.74
C ASP A 515 17.47 24.21 59.08
N MET A 516 18.00 23.49 58.09
CA MET A 516 17.28 22.47 57.31
C MET A 516 15.92 22.98 56.79
N GLY A 517 15.94 24.16 56.18
CA GLY A 517 14.78 24.84 55.59
C GLY A 517 13.88 25.59 56.58
N ARG A 518 14.12 25.49 57.89
CA ARG A 518 13.35 26.21 58.92
C ARG A 518 14.07 27.50 59.30
N LYS A 519 13.32 28.62 59.41
CA LYS A 519 13.88 29.87 59.93
C LYS A 519 14.40 29.65 61.35
N THR A 520 15.59 30.18 61.65
CA THR A 520 16.17 30.12 62.99
C THR A 520 16.85 31.43 63.34
N GLY A 521 16.77 31.84 64.61
CA GLY A 521 17.44 33.03 65.10
C GLY A 521 16.77 34.31 64.59
N ARG A 522 17.57 35.37 64.42
CA ARG A 522 17.07 36.70 64.07
C ARG A 522 16.86 36.84 62.57
N PHE A 523 15.64 37.22 62.19
CA PHE A 523 15.30 37.71 60.86
C PHE A 523 15.10 39.22 60.91
N GLN A 524 15.75 39.93 60.01
CA GLN A 524 15.70 41.39 59.93
C GLN A 524 15.32 41.81 58.51
N TYR A 525 14.37 42.74 58.42
CA TYR A 525 13.90 43.34 57.16
C TYR A 525 14.14 44.84 57.18
N PHE A 526 14.65 45.38 56.08
CA PHE A 526 15.08 46.77 55.99
C PHE A 526 14.42 47.48 54.80
N ARG A 527 14.33 48.81 54.88
CA ARG A 527 14.04 49.68 53.74
C ARG A 527 15.30 49.88 52.90
N ASP A 528 15.11 50.38 51.68
CA ASP A 528 16.19 50.76 50.76
C ASP A 528 17.07 51.89 51.33
N ASP A 529 16.57 52.72 52.25
CA ASP A 529 17.39 53.69 52.99
C ASP A 529 18.26 53.04 54.10
N GLY A 530 18.09 51.75 54.38
CA GLY A 530 18.81 50.98 55.39
C GLY A 530 18.14 50.94 56.77
N GLN A 531 16.96 51.56 56.94
CA GLN A 531 16.24 51.51 58.20
C GLN A 531 15.58 50.15 58.43
N LEU A 532 15.80 49.56 59.62
CA LEU A 532 15.15 48.34 60.06
C LEU A 532 13.62 48.58 60.18
N ILE A 533 12.83 47.75 59.50
CA ILE A 533 11.37 47.79 59.51
C ILE A 533 10.82 46.76 60.49
N GLU A 534 11.41 45.56 60.47
CA GLU A 534 10.91 44.41 61.20
C GLU A 534 12.08 43.54 61.65
N GLU A 535 12.02 43.10 62.90
CA GLU A 535 12.88 42.05 63.44
C GLU A 535 12.02 40.98 64.10
N THR A 536 12.29 39.71 63.81
CA THR A 536 11.60 38.57 64.41
C THR A 536 12.60 37.51 64.84
N MET A 537 12.37 36.91 66.02
CA MET A 537 13.14 35.77 66.52
C MET A 537 12.36 34.48 66.27
N TYR A 538 13.01 33.47 65.68
CA TYR A 538 12.43 32.15 65.36
C TYR A 538 13.12 31.02 66.12
#